data_AF-A0A118HUK1-F1
#
_entry.id   AF-A0A118HUK1-F1
#
_cell.length_a   1.000
_cell.length_b   1.000
_cell.length_c   1.000
_cell.angle_alpha   90.00
_cell.angle_beta   90.00
_cell.angle_gamma   90.00
#
_symmetry.space_group_name_H-M   'P 1'
#
loop_
_entity.id
_entity.type
_entity.pdbx_description
1 polymer ?
#
loop_
_entity_poly.entity_id
_entity_poly.type
_entity_poly.pdbx_seq_one_letter_code
_entity_poly.pdbx_strand_id
1 'polypeptide(L)'
;MLTPHEFSMLLLVAHAPQHVDCFSPDFDALVAQSFVELVSDAPGEAPHPALTAQGCGLLARIGVDTSRHPSTGVQGASREVRRLAARSAARQCETISRRSPLFANEARSRVA
;
A
#
# COMPACT_ATOMS: atom_id res chain seq x y z
N MET A 1 -15.34 -22.74 -6.91
CA MET A 1 -13.98 -22.80 -7.49
C MET A 1 -13.99 -21.87 -8.69
N LEU A 2 -12.93 -21.06 -8.87
CA LEU A 2 -12.90 -20.15 -10.01
C LEU A 2 -12.70 -20.90 -11.32
N THR A 3 -13.46 -20.52 -12.35
CA THR A 3 -13.15 -20.94 -13.72
C THR A 3 -11.88 -20.24 -14.21
N PRO A 4 -11.23 -20.71 -15.29
CA PRO A 4 -10.09 -20.01 -15.89
C PRO A 4 -10.41 -18.56 -16.32
N HIS A 5 -11.64 -18.31 -16.74
CA HIS A 5 -12.09 -16.98 -17.19
C HIS A 5 -12.28 -16.04 -16.00
N GLU A 6 -12.96 -16.51 -14.94
CA GLU A 6 -13.09 -15.77 -13.68
C GLU A 6 -11.72 -15.48 -13.05
N PHE A 7 -10.80 -16.45 -13.08
CA PHE A 7 -9.45 -16.24 -12.56
C PHE A 7 -8.66 -15.21 -13.39
N SER A 8 -8.80 -15.25 -14.72
CA SER A 8 -8.20 -14.24 -15.61
C SER A 8 -8.78 -12.85 -15.36
N MET A 9 -10.09 -12.75 -15.15
CA MET A 9 -10.76 -11.51 -14.76
C MET A 9 -10.23 -10.98 -13.42
N LEU A 10 -10.04 -11.86 -12.42
CA LEU A 10 -9.48 -11.48 -11.12
C LEU A 10 -8.06 -10.91 -11.24
N LEU A 11 -7.21 -11.50 -12.09
CA LEU A 11 -5.87 -10.96 -12.40
C LEU A 11 -5.95 -9.62 -13.14
N LEU A 12 -6.93 -9.45 -14.04
CA LEU A 12 -7.16 -8.20 -14.74
C LEU A 12 -7.56 -7.08 -13.77
N VAL A 13 -8.46 -7.36 -12.82
CA VAL A 13 -8.82 -6.43 -11.75
C VAL A 13 -7.59 -6.05 -10.91
N ALA A 14 -6.70 -7.01 -10.63
CA ALA A 14 -5.51 -6.78 -9.81
C ALA A 14 -4.44 -5.89 -10.48
N HIS A 15 -4.34 -5.93 -11.81
CA HIS A 15 -3.20 -5.31 -12.53
C HIS A 15 -3.61 -4.22 -13.51
N ALA A 16 -4.85 -4.20 -13.95
CA ALA A 16 -5.36 -3.34 -15.00
C ALA A 16 -6.88 -3.07 -14.82
N PRO A 17 -7.31 -2.54 -13.66
CA PRO A 17 -8.74 -2.36 -13.35
C PRO A 17 -9.48 -1.49 -14.37
N GLN A 18 -8.79 -0.57 -15.04
CA GLN A 18 -9.36 0.28 -16.10
C GLN A 18 -9.75 -0.48 -17.39
N HIS A 19 -9.31 -1.73 -17.54
CA HIS A 19 -9.59 -2.57 -18.72
C HIS A 19 -10.62 -3.67 -18.43
N VAL A 20 -11.18 -3.68 -17.22
CA VAL A 20 -12.18 -4.68 -16.81
C VAL A 20 -13.53 -4.35 -17.43
N ASP A 21 -14.16 -5.36 -18.02
CA ASP A 21 -15.57 -5.29 -18.40
C ASP A 21 -16.45 -5.67 -17.19
N CYS A 22 -16.97 -4.64 -16.51
CA CYS A 22 -17.82 -4.79 -15.33
C CYS A 22 -19.21 -5.37 -15.64
N PHE A 23 -19.58 -5.56 -16.91
CA PHE A 23 -20.85 -6.17 -17.32
C PHE A 23 -20.70 -7.63 -17.76
N SER A 24 -19.48 -8.17 -17.68
CA SER A 24 -19.21 -9.57 -18.02
C SER A 24 -19.75 -10.52 -16.94
N PRO A 25 -20.27 -11.70 -17.32
CA PRO A 25 -20.76 -12.68 -16.34
C PRO A 25 -19.64 -13.19 -15.42
N ASP A 26 -18.39 -13.19 -15.89
CA ASP A 26 -17.23 -13.55 -15.07
C ASP A 26 -17.01 -12.52 -13.95
N PHE A 27 -17.18 -11.23 -14.23
CA PHE A 27 -17.11 -10.18 -13.21
C PHE A 27 -18.24 -10.31 -12.19
N ASP A 28 -19.48 -10.52 -12.66
CA ASP A 28 -20.63 -10.75 -11.79
C ASP A 28 -20.43 -11.96 -10.86
N ALA A 29 -19.83 -13.04 -11.38
CA ALA A 29 -19.51 -14.22 -10.58
C ALA A 29 -18.44 -13.93 -9.51
N LEU A 30 -17.47 -13.07 -9.79
CA LEU A 30 -16.46 -12.65 -8.80
C LEU A 30 -17.06 -11.74 -7.71
N VAL A 31 -18.01 -10.85 -8.07
CA VAL A 31 -18.76 -10.02 -7.12
C VAL A 31 -19.62 -10.92 -6.22
N ALA A 32 -20.37 -11.86 -6.81
CA ALA A 32 -21.21 -12.80 -6.07
C ALA A 32 -20.40 -13.66 -5.08
N GLN A 33 -19.15 -13.99 -5.42
CA GLN A 33 -18.21 -14.71 -4.56
C GLN A 33 -17.40 -13.81 -3.61
N SER A 34 -17.66 -12.50 -3.60
CA SER A 34 -16.98 -11.50 -2.76
C SER A 34 -15.48 -11.40 -2.99
N PHE A 35 -14.98 -11.71 -4.19
CA PHE A 35 -13.56 -11.53 -4.54
C PHE A 35 -13.26 -10.12 -5.06
N VAL A 36 -14.24 -9.46 -5.68
CA VAL A 36 -14.14 -8.10 -6.22
C VAL A 36 -15.37 -7.29 -5.84
N GLU A 37 -15.23 -5.97 -5.91
CA GLU A 37 -16.31 -5.01 -5.66
C GLU A 37 -16.17 -3.79 -6.60
N LEU A 38 -17.26 -3.03 -6.75
CA LEU A 38 -17.25 -1.73 -7.41
C LEU A 38 -17.17 -0.62 -6.36
N VAL A 39 -16.16 0.24 -6.48
CA VAL A 39 -15.87 1.33 -5.54
C VAL A 39 -15.94 2.67 -6.27
N SER A 40 -16.54 3.69 -5.66
CA SER A 40 -16.39 5.09 -6.07
C SER A 40 -15.52 5.82 -5.05
N ASP A 41 -14.43 6.43 -5.49
CA ASP A 41 -13.54 7.22 -4.63
C ASP A 41 -14.20 8.51 -4.14
N ALA A 42 -15.07 9.13 -4.96
CA ALA A 42 -15.85 10.30 -4.60
C ALA A 42 -17.30 10.25 -5.13
N PRO A 43 -18.24 10.99 -4.50
CA PRO A 43 -19.60 11.14 -5.04
C PRO A 43 -19.58 11.72 -6.46
N GLY A 44 -20.18 11.01 -7.40
CA GLY A 44 -20.27 11.41 -8.81
C GLY A 44 -19.13 10.90 -9.71
N GLU A 45 -18.11 10.24 -9.15
CA GLU A 45 -17.11 9.53 -9.95
C GLU A 45 -17.64 8.16 -10.39
N ALA A 46 -17.24 7.77 -11.60
CA ALA A 46 -17.57 6.47 -12.14
C ALA A 46 -16.97 5.38 -11.25
N PRO A 47 -17.78 4.39 -10.80
CA PRO A 47 -17.27 3.31 -9.98
C PRO A 47 -16.26 2.49 -10.78
N HIS A 48 -15.20 2.05 -10.10
CA HIS A 48 -14.17 1.21 -10.67
C HIS A 48 -14.09 -0.12 -9.91
N PRO A 49 -13.64 -1.19 -10.56
CA PRO A 49 -13.48 -2.47 -9.89
C PRO A 49 -12.26 -2.43 -8.95
N ALA A 50 -12.39 -3.12 -7.82
CA ALA A 50 -11.33 -3.30 -6.83
C ALA A 50 -11.35 -4.72 -6.27
N LEU A 51 -10.20 -5.20 -5.82
CA LEU A 51 -10.11 -6.46 -5.08
C LEU A 51 -10.63 -6.26 -3.66
N THR A 52 -11.43 -7.19 -3.17
CA THR A 52 -11.71 -7.30 -1.74
C THR A 52 -10.51 -7.88 -1.00
N ALA A 53 -10.56 -7.88 0.33
CA ALA A 53 -9.57 -8.60 1.15
C ALA A 53 -9.50 -10.10 0.81
N GLN A 54 -10.65 -10.71 0.46
CA GLN A 54 -10.73 -12.12 0.08
C GLN A 54 -10.06 -12.36 -1.28
N GLY A 55 -10.29 -11.49 -2.27
CA GLY A 55 -9.62 -11.53 -3.57
C GLY A 55 -8.11 -11.38 -3.44
N CYS A 56 -7.67 -10.41 -2.65
CA CYS A 56 -6.25 -10.23 -2.32
C CYS A 56 -5.64 -11.48 -1.67
N GLY A 57 -6.34 -12.09 -0.71
CA GLY A 57 -5.88 -13.30 -0.03
C GLY A 57 -5.75 -14.50 -0.97
N LEU A 58 -6.67 -14.66 -1.92
CA LEU A 58 -6.58 -15.72 -2.94
C LEU A 58 -5.34 -15.53 -3.82
N LEU A 59 -5.12 -14.32 -4.33
CA LEU A 59 -3.98 -13.99 -5.18
C LEU A 59 -2.64 -14.10 -4.43
N ALA A 60 -2.59 -13.71 -3.16
CA ALA A 60 -1.39 -13.84 -2.34
C ALA A 60 -0.96 -15.31 -2.16
N ARG A 61 -1.92 -16.25 -2.04
CA ARG A 61 -1.62 -17.69 -1.88
C ARG A 61 -0.95 -18.32 -3.10
N ILE A 62 -1.02 -17.66 -4.25
CA ILE A 62 -0.39 -18.08 -5.50
C ILE A 62 0.77 -17.16 -5.92
N GLY A 63 1.22 -16.28 -5.02
CA GLY A 63 2.38 -15.42 -5.23
C GLY A 63 2.14 -14.19 -6.10
N VAL A 64 0.89 -13.79 -6.33
CA VAL A 64 0.56 -12.57 -7.07
C VAL A 64 0.62 -11.36 -6.12
N ASP A 65 1.45 -10.37 -6.45
CA ASP A 65 1.59 -9.13 -5.69
C ASP A 65 0.50 -8.12 -6.08
N THR A 66 -0.43 -7.88 -5.15
CA THR A 66 -1.53 -6.91 -5.29
C THR A 66 -1.24 -5.56 -4.63
N SER A 67 -0.07 -5.39 -4.01
CA SER A 67 0.29 -4.16 -3.27
C SER A 67 0.60 -2.97 -4.18
N ARG A 68 0.83 -3.21 -5.47
CA ARG A 68 1.28 -2.21 -6.45
C ARG A 68 0.18 -1.32 -7.02
N HIS A 69 -1.10 -1.62 -6.78
CA HIS A 69 -2.18 -0.76 -7.25
C HIS A 69 -2.69 0.13 -6.11
N PRO A 70 -2.25 1.39 -6.04
CA PRO A 70 -2.85 2.34 -5.13
C PRO A 70 -4.25 2.66 -5.65
N SER A 71 -5.28 2.22 -4.93
CA SER A 71 -6.51 3.01 -4.84
C SER A 71 -6.07 4.42 -4.44
N THR A 72 -6.16 5.34 -5.39
CA THR A 72 -5.47 6.63 -5.36
C THR A 72 -6.31 7.59 -4.52
N GLY A 73 -6.36 7.34 -3.21
CA GLY A 73 -7.08 8.21 -2.27
C GLY A 73 -6.53 8.16 -0.85
N VAL A 74 -6.16 6.98 -0.34
CA VAL A 74 -5.87 6.82 1.10
C VAL A 74 -4.37 6.66 1.42
N GLN A 75 -3.53 6.27 0.45
CA GLN A 75 -2.09 6.01 0.69
C GLN A 75 -1.19 7.26 0.64
N GLY A 76 -1.65 8.38 0.08
CA GLY A 76 -0.90 9.64 0.06
C GLY A 76 -0.53 10.10 1.47
N ALA A 77 -1.53 10.09 2.36
CA ALA A 77 -1.35 10.43 3.77
C ALA A 77 -0.39 9.47 4.49
N SER A 78 -0.51 8.15 4.28
CA SER A 78 0.36 7.17 4.95
C SER A 78 1.83 7.30 4.53
N ARG A 79 2.09 7.55 3.24
CA ARG A 79 3.46 7.75 2.73
C ARG A 79 4.07 9.07 3.20
N GLU A 80 3.26 10.11 3.32
CA GLU A 80 3.70 11.41 3.83
C GLU A 80 3.96 11.36 5.34
N VAL A 81 3.09 10.70 6.12
CA VAL A 81 3.31 10.42 7.55
C VAL A 81 4.58 9.60 7.76
N ARG A 82 4.82 8.56 6.95
CA ARG A 82 6.06 7.76 7.02
C ARG A 82 7.30 8.59 6.68
N ARG A 83 7.23 9.47 5.67
CA ARG A 83 8.32 10.39 5.32
C ARG A 83 8.57 11.42 6.42
N LEU A 84 7.50 11.94 7.04
CA LEU A 84 7.59 12.89 8.14
C LEU A 84 8.20 12.23 9.38
N ALA A 85 7.80 11.01 9.70
CA ALA A 85 8.38 10.21 10.79
C ALA A 85 9.87 9.90 10.57
N ALA A 86 10.28 9.57 9.35
CA ALA A 86 11.69 9.37 9.03
C ALA A 86 12.51 10.68 9.18
N ARG A 87 11.96 11.82 8.77
CA ARG A 87 12.59 13.14 8.92
C ARG A 87 12.66 13.59 10.38
N SER A 88 11.63 13.32 11.18
CA SER A 88 11.63 13.65 12.60
C SER A 88 12.65 12.80 13.37
N ALA A 89 12.76 11.51 13.06
CA ALA A 89 13.78 10.63 13.63
C ALA A 89 15.20 11.13 13.32
N ALA A 90 15.47 11.53 12.07
CA ALA A 90 16.76 12.10 11.67
C ALA A 90 17.13 13.37 12.46
N ARG A 91 16.16 14.28 12.67
CA ARG A 91 16.38 15.50 13.49
C ARG A 91 16.59 15.18 14.98
N GLN A 92 15.91 14.16 15.51
CA GLN A 92 16.11 13.72 16.89
C GLN A 92 17.53 13.19 17.12
N CYS A 93 18.08 12.41 16.18
CA CYS A 93 19.47 11.95 16.25
C CYS A 93 20.47 13.12 16.27
N GLU A 94 20.26 14.16 15.46
CA GLU A 94 21.15 15.35 15.44
C GLU A 94 21.09 16.13 16.77
N THR A 95 19.92 16.22 17.39
CA THR A 95 19.73 16.94 18.67
C THR A 95 20.38 16.20 19.84
N ILE A 96 20.29 14.86 19.86
CA ILE A 96 20.91 14.03 20.90
C ILE A 96 22.44 14.08 20.78
N SER A 97 22.98 14.03 19.55
CA SER A 97 24.43 14.11 19.29
C SER A 97 25.04 15.43 19.78
N ARG A 98 24.34 16.57 19.63
CA ARG A 98 24.82 17.87 20.13
C ARG A 98 24.69 18.06 21.65
N ARG A 99 24.01 17.15 22.35
CA ARG A 99 23.80 17.20 23.81
C ARG A 99 24.53 16.09 24.57
N SER A 100 25.29 15.22 23.90
CA SER A 100 26.12 14.22 24.57
C SER A 100 27.31 14.89 25.29
N PRO A 101 27.41 14.83 26.63
CA PRO A 101 28.58 15.30 27.36
C PRO A 101 29.73 14.26 27.38
N LEU A 102 29.65 13.20 26.57
CA LEU A 102 30.61 12.08 26.60
C LEU A 102 31.94 12.36 25.88
N PHE A 103 32.14 13.55 25.31
CA PHE A 103 33.42 13.96 24.70
C PHE A 103 34.10 15.14 25.43
N ALA A 104 33.74 15.44 26.68
CA ALA A 104 34.37 16.53 27.43
C ALA A 104 35.65 16.15 28.20
N ASN A 105 36.08 14.87 28.19
CA ASN A 105 37.16 14.40 29.07
C ASN A 105 38.42 13.89 28.34
N GLU A 106 38.90 14.63 27.34
CA GLU A 106 40.19 14.33 26.69
C GLU A 106 41.08 15.56 26.44
N ALA A 107 40.92 16.63 27.23
CA ALA A 107 41.71 17.86 27.10
C ALA A 107 42.46 18.30 28.37
N ARG A 108 42.64 17.41 29.36
CA ARG A 108 43.53 17.67 30.51
C ARG A 108 44.45 16.48 30.79
N SER A 109 45.27 16.13 29.81
CA SER A 109 46.50 15.39 30.05
C SER A 109 47.54 15.83 29.03
N ARG A 110 48.15 17.00 29.30
CA ARG A 110 49.43 17.49 28.75
C ARG A 110 49.69 18.91 29.23
N VAL A 111 49.96 19.08 30.52
CA VAL A 111 50.95 20.04 31.02
C VAL A 111 51.49 19.44 32.31
N ALA A 112 52.62 18.77 32.21
CA ALA A 112 53.59 18.58 33.28
C ALA A 112 54.87 19.26 32.80
#